data_AF-A0AAD7UKW7-F1
#
_entry.id   AF-A0AAD7UKW7-F1
#
_cell.length_a   1.000
_cell.length_b   1.000
_cell.length_c   1.000
_cell.angle_alpha   90.00
_cell.angle_beta   90.00
_cell.angle_gamma   90.00
#
_symmetry.space_group_name_H-M   'P 1'
#
loop_
_entity.id
_entity.type
_entity.pdbx_description
1 polymer ?
#
loop_
_entity_poly.entity_id
_entity_poly.type
_entity_poly.pdbx_seq_one_letter_code
_entity_poly.pdbx_strand_id
1 'polypeptide(L)'
;MYGDGPIGDALYPFEHLVDVAVPTRHQLTTFEAGEWRVVRAGRVVAKSDVVTSLFEAHYPGPGEYAVEVIVAKSTKVELYAVSARRVRREIRSLPPPERERFLSALHTVYSTPDDEGLERFGPDFLSIAWLVREHLYGAASRECDHWHDDAGFMNHHVAITWQLEKSLTSVDSRTAVPYWDYTFDAAAYGKKWATSPIFDWFGPANPNNTDHVVDAGRWGYTGIMEHARAYSNVTNPYGLLRSPWNTNKVPFVMRSSYVLGEYAGGFSTFPSCEEFSEALMANVWIGQTFNQLNGGFHGPVHIMLGGYWGWDRRIWNSATTTKVVDSNKKELNAVMFLLFAKFLWRQGYSRCPEKCSKDVPQSECRCDCPTEILGGRSPSDVLNTTGAFALEAYFGGQNVSSDEMLRALCQIGFPGELFTSAAPQDPLFWPLHGNAERFLQYARILKARGILDYDETWGYEHSPDLASDTGVVCDWTGVVGMHMPECTRGTCPGHREADILPFDNLFPDLLTNGEFYKLIHPYSTAMPYVYDSLTSWPGCDGGVIGDQSILAAAATKQAD
;
A
#
# COMPACT_ATOMS: atom_id res chain seq x y z
N MET A 1 -13.97 24.03 -12.76
CA MET A 1 -12.71 23.82 -13.50
C MET A 1 -11.68 23.49 -12.44
N TYR A 2 -11.28 22.22 -12.35
CA TYR A 2 -10.25 21.75 -11.43
C TYR A 2 -8.94 21.69 -12.24
N GLY A 3 -7.88 22.39 -11.76
CA GLY A 3 -6.50 22.22 -12.23
C GLY A 3 -6.08 22.98 -13.50
N ASP A 4 -5.85 24.29 -13.40
CA ASP A 4 -5.00 25.05 -14.35
C ASP A 4 -3.59 25.30 -13.76
N GLY A 5 -3.21 24.57 -12.71
CA GLY A 5 -1.88 24.64 -12.09
C GLY A 5 -0.88 23.66 -12.75
N PRO A 6 0.43 23.91 -12.63
CA PRO A 6 1.45 22.98 -13.13
C PRO A 6 1.42 21.64 -12.37
N ILE A 7 1.70 20.53 -13.07
CA ILE A 7 1.78 19.19 -12.47
C ILE A 7 2.82 19.18 -11.34
N GLY A 8 2.44 18.60 -10.19
CA GLY A 8 3.27 18.49 -9.01
C GLY A 8 3.49 19.79 -8.27
N ASP A 9 2.58 20.75 -8.39
CA ASP A 9 2.74 22.12 -7.88
C ASP A 9 4.06 22.78 -8.34
N ALA A 10 4.57 22.38 -9.52
CA ALA A 10 5.90 22.72 -10.04
C ALA A 10 7.06 22.44 -9.06
N LEU A 11 6.95 21.34 -8.31
CA LEU A 11 8.00 20.82 -7.44
C LEU A 11 9.01 19.90 -8.15
N TYR A 12 8.57 19.21 -9.19
CA TYR A 12 9.43 18.36 -10.00
C TYR A 12 10.45 19.20 -10.80
N PRO A 13 11.64 18.66 -11.10
CA PRO A 13 12.72 19.39 -11.75
C PRO A 13 12.59 19.43 -13.28
N PHE A 14 11.44 19.01 -13.81
CA PHE A 14 11.20 18.91 -15.24
C PHE A 14 10.63 20.24 -15.74
N GLU A 15 11.38 20.92 -16.61
CA GLU A 15 10.98 22.22 -17.18
C GLU A 15 9.64 22.15 -17.92
N HIS A 16 9.44 21.08 -18.69
CA HIS A 16 8.19 20.82 -19.41
C HIS A 16 7.67 19.43 -19.08
N LEU A 17 6.93 19.33 -17.99
CA LEU A 17 6.25 18.11 -17.54
C LEU A 17 4.87 18.00 -18.18
N VAL A 18 4.58 16.87 -18.82
CA VAL A 18 3.29 16.63 -19.49
C VAL A 18 2.69 15.29 -19.07
N ASP A 19 1.36 15.22 -19.10
CA ASP A 19 0.61 13.99 -18.85
C ASP A 19 0.39 13.21 -20.15
N VAL A 20 0.80 11.94 -20.17
CA VAL A 20 0.59 11.04 -21.31
C VAL A 20 -0.88 10.70 -21.55
N ALA A 21 -1.74 10.84 -20.55
CA ALA A 21 -3.16 10.47 -20.64
C ALA A 21 -4.01 11.48 -21.44
N VAL A 22 -3.52 12.71 -21.63
CA VAL A 22 -4.25 13.81 -22.27
C VAL A 22 -3.40 14.49 -23.37
N PRO A 23 -4.03 15.09 -24.39
CA PRO A 23 -3.30 15.88 -25.36
C PRO A 23 -2.63 17.09 -24.68
N THR A 24 -1.40 17.40 -25.10
CA THR A 24 -0.67 18.60 -24.66
C THR A 24 -0.70 19.66 -25.74
N ARG A 25 -1.02 20.88 -25.35
CA ARG A 25 -1.03 22.05 -26.22
C ARG A 25 0.33 22.76 -26.18
N HIS A 26 0.99 22.82 -27.32
CA HIS A 26 2.25 23.50 -27.55
C HIS A 26 2.04 24.84 -28.27
N GLN A 27 2.71 25.88 -27.80
CA GLN A 27 2.64 27.22 -28.36
C GLN A 27 3.95 27.97 -28.12
N LEU A 28 4.47 28.66 -29.15
CA LEU A 28 5.58 29.60 -28.97
C LEU A 28 5.08 30.87 -28.29
N THR A 29 5.89 31.46 -27.42
CA THR A 29 5.60 32.75 -26.77
C THR A 29 5.48 33.90 -27.77
N THR A 30 6.10 33.78 -28.94
CA THR A 30 5.99 34.74 -30.04
C THR A 30 4.68 34.61 -30.83
N PHE A 31 3.90 33.55 -30.61
CA PHE A 31 2.71 33.18 -31.39
C PHE A 31 2.98 32.98 -32.89
N GLU A 32 4.24 32.83 -33.29
CA GLU A 32 4.60 32.57 -34.68
C GLU A 32 4.17 31.16 -35.09
N ALA A 33 3.75 31.02 -36.34
CA ALA A 33 3.39 29.73 -36.89
C ALA A 33 4.65 28.93 -37.27
N GLY A 34 4.62 27.62 -37.10
CA GLY A 34 5.72 26.74 -37.48
C GLY A 34 5.27 25.34 -37.83
N GLU A 35 6.19 24.55 -38.39
CA GLU A 35 6.04 23.10 -38.51
C GLU A 35 6.54 22.45 -37.23
N TRP A 36 5.69 21.67 -36.57
CA TRP A 36 5.99 21.06 -35.27
C TRP A 36 6.31 19.58 -35.41
N ARG A 37 7.26 19.08 -34.62
CA ARG A 37 7.59 17.65 -34.51
C ARG A 37 7.86 17.30 -33.06
N VAL A 38 7.31 16.18 -32.61
CA VAL A 38 7.71 15.52 -31.36
C VAL A 38 8.61 14.36 -31.71
N VAL A 39 9.80 14.33 -31.11
CA VAL A 39 10.85 13.34 -31.40
C VAL A 39 11.17 12.57 -30.13
N ARG A 40 11.23 11.23 -30.25
CA ARG A 40 11.68 10.32 -29.19
C ARG A 40 12.78 9.43 -29.74
N ALA A 41 13.95 9.42 -29.09
CA ALA A 41 15.09 8.61 -29.51
C ALA A 41 15.39 8.71 -31.02
N GLY A 42 15.37 9.93 -31.56
CA GLY A 42 15.62 10.22 -32.97
C GLY A 42 14.49 9.88 -33.95
N ARG A 43 13.32 9.45 -33.47
CA ARG A 43 12.14 9.15 -34.30
C ARG A 43 11.04 10.16 -34.07
N VAL A 44 10.45 10.69 -35.15
CA VAL A 44 9.26 11.54 -35.08
C VAL A 44 8.07 10.69 -34.68
N VAL A 45 7.45 11.01 -33.54
CA VAL A 45 6.28 10.30 -33.00
C VAL A 45 4.98 11.08 -33.18
N ALA A 46 5.05 12.40 -33.36
CA ALA A 46 3.92 13.26 -33.73
C ALA A 46 4.43 14.46 -34.55
N LYS A 47 3.58 15.02 -35.42
CA LYS A 47 3.90 16.22 -36.21
C LYS A 47 2.64 17.04 -36.51
N SER A 48 2.79 18.33 -36.76
CA SER A 48 1.67 19.14 -37.26
C SER A 48 1.39 18.85 -38.75
N ASP A 49 0.12 18.79 -39.13
CA ASP A 49 -0.28 18.63 -40.54
C ASP A 49 -0.15 19.92 -41.35
N VAL A 50 -0.17 21.06 -40.65
CA VAL A 50 -0.07 22.39 -41.23
C VAL A 50 0.91 23.24 -40.44
N VAL A 51 1.39 24.32 -41.06
CA VAL A 51 2.12 25.39 -40.38
C VAL A 51 1.13 26.13 -39.48
N THR A 52 1.35 26.08 -38.17
CA THR A 52 0.40 26.57 -37.18
C THR A 52 1.12 27.21 -36.00
N SER A 53 0.51 28.22 -35.37
CA SER A 53 1.00 28.82 -34.13
C SER A 53 0.66 27.97 -32.89
N LEU A 54 -0.11 26.91 -33.09
CA LEU A 54 -0.58 26.04 -32.05
C LEU A 54 -0.60 24.58 -32.51
N PHE A 55 0.04 23.73 -31.72
CA PHE A 55 0.13 22.30 -32.00
C PHE A 55 -0.31 21.49 -30.79
N GLU A 56 -1.26 20.58 -31.00
CA GLU A 56 -1.70 19.64 -29.98
C GLU A 56 -1.08 18.27 -30.24
N ALA A 57 -0.41 17.70 -29.25
CA ALA A 57 0.31 16.44 -29.38
C ALA A 57 -0.07 15.46 -28.27
N HIS A 58 -0.23 14.19 -28.65
CA HIS A 58 -0.29 13.07 -27.72
C HIS A 58 1.08 12.41 -27.59
N TYR A 59 1.48 12.13 -26.37
CA TYR A 59 2.72 11.40 -26.08
C TYR A 59 2.41 9.91 -25.96
N PRO A 60 3.07 9.03 -26.74
CA PRO A 60 2.71 7.61 -26.79
C PRO A 60 3.00 6.83 -25.50
N GLY A 61 3.73 7.42 -24.56
CA GLY A 61 3.98 6.85 -23.24
C GLY A 61 5.05 7.64 -22.46
N PRO A 62 5.35 7.25 -21.22
CA PRO A 62 6.32 7.97 -20.41
C PRO A 62 7.74 7.96 -21.02
N GLY A 63 8.47 9.03 -20.79
CA GLY A 63 9.88 9.18 -21.18
C GLY A 63 10.24 10.62 -21.57
N GLU A 64 11.46 10.76 -22.08
CA GLU A 64 11.99 12.05 -22.54
C GLU A 64 11.78 12.22 -24.06
N TYR A 65 11.35 13.42 -24.43
CA TYR A 65 11.02 13.84 -25.78
C TYR A 65 11.69 15.17 -26.11
N ALA A 66 11.86 15.42 -27.40
CA ALA A 66 12.24 16.72 -27.94
C ALA A 66 11.08 17.26 -28.77
N VAL A 67 10.71 18.53 -28.57
CA VAL A 67 9.78 19.23 -29.45
C VAL A 67 10.57 20.19 -30.33
N GLU A 68 10.48 19.96 -31.63
CA GLU A 68 11.12 20.79 -32.66
C GLU A 68 10.06 21.65 -33.35
N VAL A 69 10.35 22.95 -33.52
CA VAL A 69 9.49 23.88 -34.25
C VAL A 69 10.31 24.62 -35.30
N ILE A 70 9.98 24.40 -36.57
CA ILE A 70 10.55 25.15 -37.69
C ILE A 70 9.68 26.38 -37.90
N VAL A 71 10.13 27.54 -37.44
CA VAL A 71 9.32 28.77 -37.44
C VAL A 71 9.18 29.33 -38.86
N ALA A 72 7.95 29.55 -39.30
CA ALA A 72 7.62 30.01 -40.64
C ALA A 72 8.29 31.35 -40.94
N LYS A 73 8.85 31.47 -42.16
CA LYS A 73 9.58 32.65 -42.64
C LYS A 73 10.90 32.93 -41.92
N SER A 74 11.38 32.01 -41.09
CA SER A 74 12.73 32.02 -40.51
C SER A 74 13.46 30.71 -40.85
N THR A 75 14.78 30.71 -40.75
CA THR A 75 15.58 29.47 -40.72
C THR A 75 15.77 28.96 -39.28
N LYS A 76 15.05 29.55 -38.30
CA LYS A 76 15.16 29.22 -36.89
C LYS A 76 14.40 27.93 -36.60
N VAL A 77 15.08 27.03 -35.89
CA VAL A 77 14.48 25.85 -35.28
C VAL A 77 14.50 26.07 -33.78
N GLU A 78 13.33 26.09 -33.15
CA GLU A 78 13.23 26.05 -31.69
C GLU A 78 13.21 24.59 -31.25
N LEU A 79 13.97 24.29 -30.19
CA LEU A 79 14.07 22.96 -29.61
C LEU A 79 13.95 23.07 -28.10
N TYR A 80 13.03 22.31 -27.52
CA TYR A 80 12.93 22.16 -26.06
C TYR A 80 12.63 20.71 -25.67
N ALA A 81 13.07 20.33 -24.47
CA ALA A 81 12.85 19.01 -23.92
C ALA A 81 11.47 18.89 -23.29
N VAL A 82 10.84 17.73 -23.39
CA VAL A 82 9.57 17.42 -22.70
C VAL A 82 9.71 16.11 -21.96
N SER A 83 9.43 16.13 -20.66
CA SER A 83 9.35 14.94 -19.83
C SER A 83 7.88 14.51 -19.74
N ALA A 84 7.51 13.46 -20.46
CA ALA A 84 6.16 12.91 -20.40
C ALA A 84 6.06 11.84 -19.32
N ARG A 85 5.02 11.93 -18.48
CA ARG A 85 4.78 11.03 -17.35
C ARG A 85 3.30 10.68 -17.26
N ARG A 86 2.97 9.59 -16.57
CA ARG A 86 1.62 9.39 -16.06
C ARG A 86 1.42 10.26 -14.84
N VAL A 87 0.23 10.82 -14.67
CA VAL A 87 -0.08 11.66 -13.52
C VAL A 87 -1.05 10.92 -12.60
N ARG A 88 -0.56 10.52 -11.43
CA ARG A 88 -1.38 9.97 -10.35
C ARG A 88 -2.11 11.12 -9.66
N ARG A 89 -3.44 11.02 -9.61
CA ARG A 89 -4.35 12.06 -9.08
C ARG A 89 -5.15 11.54 -7.91
N GLU A 90 -5.66 12.46 -7.10
CA GLU A 90 -6.61 12.09 -6.05
C GLU A 90 -7.89 11.55 -6.71
N ILE A 91 -8.34 10.37 -6.30
CA ILE A 91 -9.42 9.64 -6.99
C ILE A 91 -10.76 10.40 -7.09
N ARG A 92 -11.09 11.27 -6.12
CA ARG A 92 -12.29 12.11 -6.12
C ARG A 92 -12.13 13.34 -7.01
N SER A 93 -10.89 13.78 -7.27
CA SER A 93 -10.60 14.86 -8.21
C SER A 93 -10.69 14.41 -9.68
N LEU A 94 -10.61 13.09 -9.94
CA LEU A 94 -10.73 12.54 -11.29
C LEU A 94 -12.09 12.87 -11.93
N PRO A 95 -12.09 13.38 -13.17
CA PRO A 95 -13.31 13.47 -13.97
C PRO A 95 -14.02 12.11 -14.06
N PRO A 96 -15.36 12.05 -14.05
CA PRO A 96 -16.07 10.77 -14.08
C PRO A 96 -15.63 9.81 -15.21
N PRO A 97 -15.36 10.27 -16.45
CA PRO A 97 -14.86 9.37 -17.49
C PRO A 97 -13.44 8.82 -17.23
N GLU A 98 -12.59 9.54 -16.52
CA GLU A 98 -11.23 9.08 -16.17
C GLU A 98 -11.26 8.09 -15.02
N ARG A 99 -12.05 8.39 -13.97
CA ARG A 99 -12.31 7.46 -12.88
C ARG A 99 -12.93 6.16 -13.38
N GLU A 100 -13.87 6.24 -14.31
CA GLU A 100 -14.48 5.05 -14.93
C GLU A 100 -13.46 4.20 -15.71
N ARG A 101 -12.52 4.83 -16.44
CA ARG A 101 -11.44 4.09 -17.12
C ARG A 101 -10.58 3.32 -16.13
N PHE A 102 -10.13 3.98 -15.06
CA PHE A 102 -9.35 3.33 -14.02
C PHE A 102 -10.11 2.16 -13.38
N LEU A 103 -11.34 2.39 -12.91
CA LEU A 103 -12.13 1.33 -12.25
C LEU A 103 -12.46 0.17 -13.20
N SER A 104 -12.62 0.43 -14.50
CA SER A 104 -12.86 -0.61 -15.51
C SER A 104 -11.59 -1.42 -15.83
N ALA A 105 -10.45 -0.74 -15.97
CA ALA A 105 -9.16 -1.40 -16.17
C ALA A 105 -8.80 -2.28 -14.95
N LEU A 106 -8.98 -1.74 -13.73
CA LEU A 106 -8.75 -2.49 -12.50
C LEU A 106 -9.69 -3.70 -12.41
N HIS A 107 -10.98 -3.53 -12.70
CA HIS A 107 -11.91 -4.66 -12.68
C HIS A 107 -11.53 -5.75 -13.70
N THR A 108 -10.96 -5.36 -14.84
CA THR A 108 -10.41 -6.30 -15.82
C THR A 108 -9.24 -7.10 -15.24
N VAL A 109 -8.29 -6.45 -14.56
CA VAL A 109 -7.19 -7.12 -13.85
C VAL A 109 -7.69 -8.10 -12.79
N TYR A 110 -8.77 -7.76 -12.09
CA TYR A 110 -9.38 -8.61 -11.06
C TYR A 110 -10.17 -9.80 -11.60
N SER A 111 -10.71 -9.68 -12.82
CA SER A 111 -11.64 -10.67 -13.39
C SER A 111 -11.01 -11.54 -14.48
N THR A 112 -9.77 -11.27 -14.88
CA THR A 112 -9.09 -11.97 -15.97
C THR A 112 -7.98 -12.87 -15.40
N PRO A 113 -8.01 -14.19 -15.64
CA PRO A 113 -6.93 -15.11 -15.29
C PRO A 113 -5.59 -14.78 -15.98
N ASP A 114 -4.49 -15.35 -15.46
CA ASP A 114 -3.12 -15.09 -15.95
C ASP A 114 -2.95 -15.39 -17.45
N ASP A 115 -3.38 -16.58 -17.89
CA ASP A 115 -3.21 -17.07 -19.27
C ASP A 115 -4.05 -16.27 -20.27
N GLU A 116 -5.32 -16.05 -19.92
CA GLU A 116 -6.22 -15.21 -20.72
C GLU A 116 -5.71 -13.76 -20.81
N GLY A 117 -5.21 -13.23 -19.69
CA GLY A 117 -4.68 -11.88 -19.62
C GLY A 117 -3.44 -11.68 -20.47
N LEU A 118 -2.50 -12.63 -20.39
CA LEU A 118 -1.30 -12.66 -21.23
C LEU A 118 -1.66 -12.72 -22.72
N GLU A 119 -2.63 -13.57 -23.10
CA GLU A 119 -3.07 -13.70 -24.50
C GLU A 119 -3.73 -12.40 -25.01
N ARG A 120 -4.57 -11.76 -24.20
CA ARG A 120 -5.37 -10.60 -24.62
C ARG A 120 -4.63 -9.27 -24.55
N PHE A 121 -3.80 -9.08 -23.52
CA PHE A 121 -3.20 -7.79 -23.18
C PHE A 121 -1.66 -7.79 -23.28
N GLY A 122 -1.05 -8.97 -23.46
CA GLY A 122 0.38 -9.12 -23.67
C GLY A 122 1.19 -9.26 -22.37
N PRO A 123 2.53 -9.26 -22.47
CA PRO A 123 3.42 -9.71 -21.38
C PRO A 123 3.48 -8.79 -20.17
N ASP A 124 3.00 -7.55 -20.26
CA ASP A 124 2.94 -6.62 -19.13
C ASP A 124 1.68 -6.84 -18.25
N PHE A 125 0.76 -7.70 -18.67
CA PHE A 125 -0.44 -8.04 -17.91
C PHE A 125 -0.13 -9.09 -16.84
N LEU A 126 -0.46 -8.76 -15.59
CA LEU A 126 -0.45 -9.63 -14.42
C LEU A 126 -1.86 -9.62 -13.84
N SER A 127 -2.45 -10.78 -13.59
CA SER A 127 -3.76 -10.84 -12.94
C SER A 127 -3.66 -10.44 -11.47
N ILE A 128 -4.82 -10.21 -10.85
CA ILE A 128 -4.85 -10.00 -9.41
C ILE A 128 -4.30 -11.20 -8.62
N ALA A 129 -4.51 -12.43 -9.08
CA ALA A 129 -4.01 -13.61 -8.38
C ALA A 129 -2.48 -13.66 -8.38
N TRP A 130 -1.85 -13.20 -9.46
CA TRP A 130 -0.40 -13.10 -9.56
C TRP A 130 0.15 -12.09 -8.55
N LEU A 131 -0.42 -10.88 -8.53
CA LEU A 131 0.01 -9.80 -7.62
C LEU A 131 -0.22 -10.16 -6.15
N VAL A 132 -1.37 -10.79 -5.84
CA VAL A 132 -1.67 -11.28 -4.49
C VAL A 132 -0.67 -12.37 -4.06
N ARG A 133 -0.30 -13.28 -4.97
CA ARG A 133 0.69 -14.33 -4.67
C ARG A 133 2.06 -13.73 -4.36
N GLU A 134 2.51 -12.75 -5.14
CA GLU A 134 3.77 -12.05 -4.90
C GLU A 134 3.78 -11.38 -3.51
N HIS A 135 2.71 -10.67 -3.17
CA HIS A 135 2.55 -10.07 -1.85
C HIS A 135 2.51 -11.11 -0.72
N LEU A 136 1.85 -12.26 -0.93
CA LEU A 136 1.85 -13.35 0.04
C LEU A 136 3.24 -13.96 0.24
N TYR A 137 4.06 -14.07 -0.81
CA TYR A 137 5.45 -14.51 -0.67
C TYR A 137 6.28 -13.54 0.17
N GLY A 138 6.06 -12.23 -0.02
CA GLY A 138 6.70 -11.21 0.79
C GLY A 138 6.24 -11.17 2.24
N ALA A 139 4.93 -11.31 2.48
CA ALA A 139 4.34 -10.93 3.77
C ALA A 139 3.75 -12.08 4.60
N ALA A 140 3.55 -13.25 4.01
CA ALA A 140 2.99 -14.42 4.67
C ALA A 140 3.97 -15.60 4.75
N SER A 141 5.26 -15.33 4.54
CA SER A 141 6.29 -16.34 4.76
C SER A 141 6.38 -16.75 6.23
N ARG A 142 6.82 -18.00 6.47
CA ARG A 142 6.86 -18.59 7.82
C ARG A 142 8.01 -18.03 8.65
N GLU A 143 9.10 -17.68 8.01
CA GLU A 143 10.33 -17.22 8.64
C GLU A 143 10.20 -15.82 9.26
N CYS A 144 9.62 -14.88 8.51
CA CYS A 144 9.44 -13.48 8.89
C CYS A 144 8.57 -12.73 7.85
N ASP A 145 8.35 -11.42 8.04
CA ASP A 145 7.77 -10.56 7.01
C ASP A 145 8.90 -9.90 6.26
N HIS A 146 8.94 -10.05 4.95
CA HIS A 146 9.95 -9.46 4.10
C HIS A 146 9.53 -8.08 3.60
N TRP A 147 8.25 -7.70 3.75
CA TRP A 147 7.65 -6.55 3.06
C TRP A 147 7.10 -5.48 4.00
N HIS A 148 6.81 -5.77 5.27
CA HIS A 148 6.16 -4.81 6.17
C HIS A 148 6.99 -4.46 7.40
N ASP A 149 7.66 -5.43 8.02
CA ASP A 149 8.10 -5.32 9.41
C ASP A 149 9.42 -4.50 9.60
N ASP A 150 9.95 -3.80 8.57
CA ASP A 150 11.22 -3.03 8.60
C ASP A 150 11.40 -2.16 7.31
N ALA A 151 12.56 -1.51 7.08
CA ALA A 151 12.86 -0.45 6.10
C ALA A 151 12.47 -0.72 4.62
N GLY A 152 12.40 -1.98 4.19
CA GLY A 152 11.99 -2.35 2.83
C GLY A 152 10.53 -1.97 2.47
N PHE A 153 9.69 -1.63 3.44
CA PHE A 153 8.25 -1.44 3.25
C PHE A 153 7.84 -0.57 2.06
N MET A 154 8.39 0.64 1.98
CA MET A 154 8.03 1.59 0.92
C MET A 154 8.46 1.10 -0.45
N ASN A 155 9.66 0.52 -0.56
CA ASN A 155 10.16 0.00 -1.83
C ASN A 155 9.26 -1.10 -2.39
N HIS A 156 8.86 -2.06 -1.54
CA HIS A 156 7.99 -3.15 -1.98
C HIS A 156 6.62 -2.66 -2.45
N HIS A 157 5.99 -1.73 -1.71
CA HIS A 157 4.67 -1.22 -2.06
C HIS A 157 4.68 -0.33 -3.30
N VAL A 158 5.75 0.45 -3.50
CA VAL A 158 5.93 1.23 -4.73
C VAL A 158 6.11 0.29 -5.93
N ALA A 159 6.93 -0.75 -5.80
CA ALA A 159 7.21 -1.68 -6.89
C ALA A 159 5.99 -2.53 -7.29
N ILE A 160 5.27 -3.13 -6.34
CA ILE A 160 4.06 -3.91 -6.65
C ILE A 160 2.94 -3.05 -7.23
N THR A 161 2.80 -1.80 -6.76
CA THR A 161 1.85 -0.84 -7.35
C THR A 161 2.25 -0.49 -8.78
N TRP A 162 3.55 -0.40 -9.06
CA TRP A 162 4.04 -0.20 -10.42
C TRP A 162 3.81 -1.43 -11.32
N GLN A 163 4.00 -2.66 -10.82
CA GLN A 163 3.61 -3.87 -11.57
C GLN A 163 2.11 -3.87 -11.89
N LEU A 164 1.24 -3.51 -10.94
CA LEU A 164 -0.18 -3.31 -11.22
C LEU A 164 -0.39 -2.27 -12.32
N GLU A 165 0.26 -1.11 -12.22
CA GLU A 165 0.09 -0.03 -13.19
C GLU A 165 0.50 -0.44 -14.61
N LYS A 166 1.55 -1.27 -14.75
CA LYS A 166 1.89 -1.89 -16.04
C LYS A 166 0.71 -2.72 -16.58
N SER A 167 0.11 -3.56 -15.74
CA SER A 167 -1.08 -4.36 -16.11
C SER A 167 -2.27 -3.49 -16.47
N LEU A 168 -2.57 -2.42 -15.70
CA LEU A 168 -3.62 -1.47 -16.04
C LEU A 168 -3.38 -0.83 -17.41
N THR A 169 -2.14 -0.47 -17.72
CA THR A 169 -1.81 0.22 -18.98
C THR A 169 -1.79 -0.71 -20.19
N SER A 170 -1.61 -2.02 -19.97
CA SER A 170 -1.85 -3.04 -21.02
C SER A 170 -3.34 -3.16 -21.38
N VAL A 171 -4.24 -2.84 -20.45
CA VAL A 171 -5.70 -2.81 -20.66
C VAL A 171 -6.16 -1.47 -21.24
N ASP A 172 -5.79 -0.35 -20.63
CA ASP A 172 -5.98 1.01 -21.17
C ASP A 172 -4.75 1.87 -20.87
N SER A 173 -3.98 2.16 -21.92
CA SER A 173 -2.72 2.91 -21.88
C SER A 173 -2.80 4.31 -21.25
N ARG A 174 -3.99 4.89 -21.12
CA ARG A 174 -4.24 6.22 -20.51
C ARG A 174 -4.49 6.14 -19.01
N THR A 175 -4.47 4.96 -18.41
CA THR A 175 -4.72 4.77 -16.99
C THR A 175 -3.45 5.07 -16.18
N ALA A 176 -3.64 5.71 -15.03
CA ALA A 176 -2.68 5.82 -13.95
C ALA A 176 -3.37 5.38 -12.65
N VAL A 177 -2.62 4.80 -11.71
CA VAL A 177 -3.14 4.47 -10.39
C VAL A 177 -3.42 5.78 -9.65
N PRO A 178 -4.67 6.10 -9.28
CA PRO A 178 -4.95 7.27 -8.45
C PRO A 178 -4.48 7.01 -7.02
N TYR A 179 -4.41 8.07 -6.21
CA TYR A 179 -4.27 7.93 -4.77
C TYR A 179 -5.57 8.30 -4.05
N TRP A 180 -5.74 7.75 -2.86
CA TRP A 180 -6.80 8.11 -1.93
C TRP A 180 -6.20 8.90 -0.79
N ASP A 181 -6.50 10.20 -0.74
CA ASP A 181 -6.12 11.02 0.41
C ASP A 181 -7.10 10.82 1.57
N TYR A 182 -6.83 9.81 2.39
CA TYR A 182 -7.63 9.47 3.57
C TYR A 182 -7.49 10.51 4.71
N THR A 183 -6.54 11.44 4.64
CA THR A 183 -6.47 12.55 5.61
C THR A 183 -7.65 13.50 5.44
N PHE A 184 -8.15 13.66 4.21
CA PHE A 184 -9.42 14.36 4.00
C PHE A 184 -10.57 13.61 4.65
N ASP A 185 -10.62 12.28 4.52
CA ASP A 185 -11.72 11.51 5.10
C ASP A 185 -11.70 11.59 6.63
N ALA A 186 -10.50 11.68 7.22
CA ALA A 186 -10.34 11.99 8.62
C ALA A 186 -10.96 13.34 9.00
N ALA A 187 -10.62 14.41 8.27
CA ALA A 187 -11.12 15.76 8.52
C ALA A 187 -12.64 15.91 8.26
N ALA A 188 -13.13 15.34 7.15
CA ALA A 188 -14.50 15.53 6.67
C ALA A 188 -15.51 14.63 7.40
N TYR A 189 -15.11 13.40 7.77
CA TYR A 189 -16.03 12.40 8.30
C TYR A 189 -15.69 11.96 9.72
N GLY A 190 -14.44 12.09 10.17
CA GLY A 190 -14.03 11.73 11.54
C GLY A 190 -14.41 10.30 11.89
N LYS A 191 -15.19 10.13 12.98
CA LYS A 191 -15.75 8.84 13.41
C LYS A 191 -16.73 8.19 12.43
N LYS A 192 -17.23 8.96 11.45
CA LYS A 192 -18.13 8.49 10.39
C LYS A 192 -17.36 8.18 9.10
N TRP A 193 -16.05 7.96 9.15
CA TRP A 193 -15.21 7.64 7.99
C TRP A 193 -15.84 6.63 7.02
N ALA A 194 -16.59 5.63 7.52
CA ALA A 194 -17.28 4.62 6.72
C ALA A 194 -18.37 5.19 5.78
N THR A 195 -18.72 6.48 5.89
CA THR A 195 -19.64 7.19 4.99
C THR A 195 -18.91 7.93 3.86
N SER A 196 -17.58 7.79 3.74
CA SER A 196 -16.82 8.38 2.64
C SER A 196 -17.34 7.89 1.28
N PRO A 197 -17.42 8.78 0.26
CA PRO A 197 -17.87 8.42 -1.08
C PRO A 197 -16.93 7.42 -1.78
N ILE A 198 -15.74 7.17 -1.23
CA ILE A 198 -14.84 6.13 -1.74
C ILE A 198 -15.56 4.76 -1.79
N PHE A 199 -16.45 4.48 -0.83
CA PHE A 199 -17.18 3.22 -0.76
C PHE A 199 -18.30 3.08 -1.81
N ASP A 200 -18.70 4.18 -2.46
CA ASP A 200 -19.59 4.10 -3.63
C ASP A 200 -18.88 3.48 -4.85
N TRP A 201 -17.55 3.59 -4.92
CA TRP A 201 -16.74 3.05 -6.02
C TRP A 201 -16.12 1.71 -5.72
N PHE A 202 -15.83 1.45 -4.44
CA PHE A 202 -15.12 0.26 -3.99
C PHE A 202 -15.97 -0.72 -3.18
N GLY A 203 -17.28 -0.47 -3.07
CA GLY A 203 -18.20 -1.25 -2.26
C GLY A 203 -18.15 -0.85 -0.77
N PRO A 204 -19.13 -1.33 0.03
CA PRO A 204 -19.29 -0.91 1.41
C PRO A 204 -18.07 -1.22 2.29
N ALA A 205 -17.77 -0.32 3.24
CA ALA A 205 -16.76 -0.54 4.28
C ALA A 205 -17.17 -1.63 5.30
N ASN A 206 -18.48 -1.84 5.47
CA ASN A 206 -19.04 -2.83 6.39
C ASN A 206 -20.26 -3.50 5.73
N PRO A 207 -20.06 -4.57 4.96
CA PRO A 207 -21.15 -5.32 4.34
C PRO A 207 -22.15 -5.85 5.39
N ASN A 208 -23.43 -5.87 5.05
CA ASN A 208 -24.51 -6.24 5.96
C ASN A 208 -24.94 -7.70 5.77
N ASN A 209 -23.97 -8.61 5.71
CA ASN A 209 -24.19 -10.06 5.67
C ASN A 209 -23.29 -10.75 6.70
N THR A 210 -23.65 -11.98 7.08
CA THR A 210 -23.00 -12.71 8.17
C THR A 210 -21.57 -13.16 7.86
N ASP A 211 -21.24 -13.26 6.58
CA ASP A 211 -19.93 -13.69 6.11
C ASP A 211 -19.00 -12.50 5.83
N HIS A 212 -19.47 -11.26 6.07
CA HIS A 212 -18.75 -10.02 5.85
C HIS A 212 -18.28 -9.81 4.40
N VAL A 213 -18.88 -10.52 3.44
CA VAL A 213 -18.53 -10.47 2.01
C VAL A 213 -18.92 -9.12 1.44
N VAL A 214 -18.03 -8.47 0.69
CA VAL A 214 -18.42 -7.31 -0.12
C VAL A 214 -19.42 -7.77 -1.17
N ASP A 215 -20.70 -7.41 -1.04
CA ASP A 215 -21.82 -8.01 -1.79
C ASP A 215 -22.54 -7.02 -2.73
N ALA A 216 -22.02 -5.80 -2.86
CA ALA A 216 -22.62 -4.72 -3.64
C ALA A 216 -21.58 -3.91 -4.42
N GLY A 217 -22.05 -3.18 -5.43
CA GLY A 217 -21.21 -2.36 -6.31
C GLY A 217 -20.40 -3.20 -7.30
N ARG A 218 -19.42 -2.55 -7.95
CA ARG A 218 -18.56 -3.17 -8.98
C ARG A 218 -17.79 -4.39 -8.48
N TRP A 219 -17.50 -4.43 -7.17
CA TRP A 219 -16.64 -5.42 -6.53
C TRP A 219 -17.44 -6.44 -5.71
N GLY A 220 -18.77 -6.44 -5.85
CA GLY A 220 -19.63 -7.42 -5.20
C GLY A 220 -19.21 -8.84 -5.60
N TYR A 221 -18.97 -9.70 -4.61
CA TYR A 221 -18.51 -11.08 -4.77
C TYR A 221 -17.21 -11.21 -5.58
N THR A 222 -16.28 -10.24 -5.42
CA THR A 222 -14.91 -10.39 -5.94
C THR A 222 -14.31 -11.68 -5.38
N GLY A 223 -14.00 -12.62 -6.27
CA GLY A 223 -13.53 -13.96 -5.93
C GLY A 223 -12.09 -13.98 -5.48
N ILE A 224 -11.79 -14.88 -4.55
CA ILE A 224 -10.43 -15.25 -4.17
C ILE A 224 -10.10 -16.56 -4.88
N MET A 225 -8.90 -16.66 -5.46
CA MET A 225 -8.49 -17.86 -6.19
C MET A 225 -8.63 -19.11 -5.32
N GLU A 226 -9.51 -20.01 -5.75
CA GLU A 226 -9.69 -21.34 -5.17
C GLU A 226 -8.68 -22.33 -5.76
N HIS A 227 -8.49 -23.47 -5.08
CA HIS A 227 -7.57 -24.52 -5.52
C HIS A 227 -6.13 -24.03 -5.75
N ALA A 228 -5.73 -22.97 -5.04
CA ALA A 228 -4.50 -22.22 -5.28
C ALA A 228 -3.21 -22.98 -4.91
N ARG A 229 -3.29 -24.19 -4.34
CA ARG A 229 -2.10 -24.96 -3.93
C ARG A 229 -1.18 -25.37 -5.09
N ALA A 230 -1.75 -25.54 -6.29
CA ALA A 230 -0.96 -25.78 -7.50
C ALA A 230 -0.32 -24.48 -8.04
N TYR A 231 -0.82 -23.33 -7.61
CA TYR A 231 -0.43 -22.00 -8.07
C TYR A 231 0.55 -21.30 -7.11
N SER A 232 0.39 -21.56 -5.80
CA SER A 232 1.15 -20.96 -4.70
C SER A 232 1.35 -21.97 -3.57
N ASN A 233 2.53 -21.97 -2.96
CA ASN A 233 2.81 -22.69 -1.71
C ASN A 233 2.28 -21.94 -0.46
N VAL A 234 1.82 -20.69 -0.62
CA VAL A 234 1.18 -19.91 0.44
C VAL A 234 -0.32 -19.86 0.18
N THR A 235 -1.05 -20.65 0.95
CA THR A 235 -2.52 -20.71 0.93
C THR A 235 -3.04 -20.93 2.34
N ASN A 236 -4.32 -20.64 2.57
CA ASN A 236 -4.98 -21.03 3.80
C ASN A 236 -5.35 -22.53 3.80
N PRO A 237 -5.85 -23.10 4.92
CA PRO A 237 -6.18 -24.52 5.02
C PRO A 237 -7.24 -25.01 4.02
N TYR A 238 -8.03 -24.12 3.44
CA TYR A 238 -9.03 -24.47 2.41
C TYR A 238 -8.44 -24.44 1.00
N GLY A 239 -7.21 -23.96 0.82
CA GLY A 239 -6.57 -23.80 -0.49
C GLY A 239 -7.00 -22.55 -1.23
N LEU A 240 -7.48 -21.55 -0.49
CA LEU A 240 -7.66 -20.21 -1.02
C LEU A 240 -6.28 -19.54 -1.04
N LEU A 241 -5.99 -18.78 -2.09
CA LEU A 241 -4.84 -17.89 -2.12
C LEU A 241 -5.06 -16.80 -1.07
N ARG A 242 -4.69 -17.05 0.19
CA ARG A 242 -5.01 -16.25 1.38
C ARG A 242 -3.96 -16.54 2.45
N SER A 243 -3.74 -15.60 3.35
CA SER A 243 -2.82 -15.74 4.49
C SER A 243 -3.03 -17.07 5.23
N PRO A 244 -1.97 -17.85 5.54
CA PRO A 244 -2.10 -19.20 6.10
C PRO A 244 -2.84 -19.28 7.44
N TRP A 245 -2.70 -18.24 8.28
CA TRP A 245 -3.38 -18.14 9.57
C TRP A 245 -4.85 -17.72 9.48
N ASN A 246 -5.28 -17.19 8.34
CA ASN A 246 -6.69 -16.84 8.13
C ASN A 246 -7.45 -18.09 7.67
N THR A 247 -7.96 -18.85 8.64
CA THR A 247 -8.65 -20.11 8.37
C THR A 247 -10.09 -19.93 7.89
N ASN A 248 -10.51 -18.74 7.47
CA ASN A 248 -11.85 -18.52 6.91
C ASN A 248 -12.02 -19.24 5.55
N LYS A 249 -13.13 -19.98 5.37
CA LYS A 249 -13.43 -20.74 4.14
C LYS A 249 -14.17 -19.96 3.04
N VAL A 250 -14.62 -18.74 3.32
CA VAL A 250 -15.37 -17.91 2.39
C VAL A 250 -14.48 -17.51 1.20
N PRO A 251 -14.85 -17.82 -0.06
CA PRO A 251 -13.99 -17.61 -1.24
C PRO A 251 -14.17 -16.23 -1.90
N PHE A 252 -14.55 -15.22 -1.12
CA PHE A 252 -14.77 -13.85 -1.59
C PHE A 252 -14.06 -12.85 -0.67
N VAL A 253 -13.81 -11.66 -1.20
CA VAL A 253 -13.29 -10.51 -0.42
C VAL A 253 -14.29 -10.12 0.67
N MET A 254 -13.78 -9.92 1.88
CA MET A 254 -14.53 -9.59 3.07
C MET A 254 -13.99 -8.32 3.75
N ARG A 255 -14.89 -7.57 4.37
CA ARG A 255 -14.58 -6.36 5.14
C ARG A 255 -15.39 -6.29 6.41
N SER A 256 -14.86 -5.66 7.45
CA SER A 256 -15.65 -5.26 8.59
C SER A 256 -15.09 -3.98 9.18
N SER A 257 -15.98 -3.05 9.56
CA SER A 257 -15.57 -1.89 10.36
C SER A 257 -15.36 -2.21 11.84
N TYR A 258 -15.28 -3.49 12.22
CA TYR A 258 -15.08 -3.92 13.59
C TYR A 258 -13.87 -4.85 13.69
N VAL A 259 -13.03 -4.62 14.69
CA VAL A 259 -11.90 -5.47 15.05
C VAL A 259 -12.16 -6.02 16.44
N LEU A 260 -12.36 -7.33 16.56
CA LEU A 260 -12.72 -7.99 17.82
C LEU A 260 -13.93 -7.36 18.54
N GLY A 261 -14.89 -6.85 17.75
CA GLY A 261 -16.14 -6.26 18.25
C GLY A 261 -16.03 -4.76 18.57
N GLU A 262 -14.84 -4.18 18.44
CA GLU A 262 -14.60 -2.76 18.60
C GLU A 262 -14.67 -2.04 17.25
N TYR A 263 -15.51 -1.00 17.16
CA TYR A 263 -15.64 -0.22 15.93
C TYR A 263 -14.30 0.45 15.61
N ALA A 264 -13.88 0.34 14.35
CA ALA A 264 -12.61 0.83 13.85
C ALA A 264 -11.40 0.35 14.68
N GLY A 265 -11.51 -0.77 15.42
CA GLY A 265 -10.44 -1.26 16.30
C GLY A 265 -9.96 -0.26 17.35
N GLY A 266 -10.81 0.70 17.75
CA GLY A 266 -10.50 1.74 18.72
C GLY A 266 -10.04 3.07 18.10
N PHE A 267 -9.69 3.08 16.81
CA PHE A 267 -9.32 4.31 16.13
C PHE A 267 -10.49 5.29 16.07
N SER A 268 -10.23 6.54 16.43
CA SER A 268 -11.24 7.60 16.42
C SER A 268 -11.57 8.06 14.99
N THR A 269 -10.59 7.99 14.09
CA THR A 269 -10.72 8.31 12.66
C THR A 269 -9.51 7.75 11.89
N PHE A 270 -9.46 7.93 10.57
CA PHE A 270 -8.25 7.66 9.79
C PHE A 270 -7.12 8.62 10.16
N PRO A 271 -5.86 8.29 9.85
CA PRO A 271 -4.75 9.20 10.09
C PRO A 271 -4.99 10.57 9.45
N SER A 272 -4.85 11.60 10.26
CA SER A 272 -5.16 13.00 9.96
C SER A 272 -4.02 13.70 9.25
N CYS A 273 -4.29 14.83 8.59
CA CYS A 273 -3.18 15.60 8.02
C CYS A 273 -2.25 16.14 9.12
N GLU A 274 -2.78 16.51 10.29
CA GLU A 274 -1.97 17.01 11.40
C GLU A 274 -0.85 16.03 11.75
N GLU A 275 -1.16 14.74 11.87
CA GLU A 275 -0.16 13.68 12.12
C GLU A 275 0.91 13.58 11.02
N PHE A 276 0.51 13.67 9.75
CA PHE A 276 1.46 13.69 8.63
C PHE A 276 2.33 14.95 8.63
N SER A 277 1.72 16.12 8.90
CA SER A 277 2.41 17.41 8.95
C SER A 277 3.43 17.44 10.09
N GLU A 278 3.05 16.96 11.27
CA GLU A 278 3.96 16.83 12.42
C GLU A 278 5.14 15.91 12.10
N ALA A 279 4.89 14.75 11.49
CA ALA A 279 5.98 13.85 11.11
C ALA A 279 6.88 14.44 10.03
N LEU A 280 6.35 15.22 9.08
CA LEU A 280 7.17 15.92 8.08
C LEU A 280 8.16 16.89 8.74
N MET A 281 7.75 17.54 9.83
CA MET A 281 8.58 18.50 10.57
C MET A 281 9.53 17.82 11.56
N ALA A 282 9.07 16.73 12.20
CA ALA A 282 9.78 16.09 13.31
C ALA A 282 10.77 15.02 12.85
N ASN A 283 10.49 14.32 11.74
CA ASN A 283 11.35 13.25 11.26
C ASN A 283 12.57 13.84 10.55
N VAL A 284 13.73 13.65 11.16
CA VAL A 284 15.02 14.08 10.59
C VAL A 284 15.74 12.93 9.88
N TRP A 285 15.21 11.71 9.96
CA TRP A 285 15.79 10.50 9.37
C TRP A 285 14.72 9.62 8.69
N ILE A 286 15.10 9.00 7.58
CA ILE A 286 14.23 8.12 6.79
C ILE A 286 13.70 6.93 7.58
N GLY A 287 14.48 6.37 8.51
CA GLY A 287 14.03 5.23 9.31
C GLY A 287 12.81 5.55 10.19
N GLN A 288 12.71 6.79 10.69
CA GLN A 288 11.53 7.27 11.42
C GLN A 288 10.33 7.41 10.48
N THR A 289 10.58 7.89 9.26
CA THR A 289 9.54 8.01 8.23
C THR A 289 9.02 6.64 7.80
N PHE A 290 9.88 5.64 7.62
CA PHE A 290 9.46 4.27 7.33
C PHE A 290 8.66 3.66 8.48
N ASN A 291 9.07 3.88 9.74
CA ASN A 291 8.31 3.43 10.90
C ASN A 291 6.90 4.03 10.92
N GLN A 292 6.80 5.35 10.77
CA GLN A 292 5.51 6.06 10.79
C GLN A 292 4.63 5.71 9.59
N LEU A 293 5.20 5.66 8.38
CA LEU A 293 4.45 5.26 7.20
C LEU A 293 3.89 3.86 7.38
N ASN A 294 4.69 2.92 7.88
CA ASN A 294 4.27 1.54 8.14
C ASN A 294 3.17 1.46 9.24
N GLY A 295 3.52 1.77 10.49
CA GLY A 295 2.62 1.51 11.62
C GLY A 295 1.58 2.60 11.89
N GLY A 296 1.93 3.87 11.65
CA GLY A 296 1.13 5.02 12.07
C GLY A 296 0.16 5.55 11.01
N PHE A 297 0.56 5.56 9.74
CA PHE A 297 -0.17 6.31 8.70
C PHE A 297 -0.96 5.45 7.73
N HIS A 298 -0.48 4.28 7.33
CA HIS A 298 -1.22 3.40 6.42
C HIS A 298 -1.83 2.20 7.15
N GLY A 299 -1.12 1.63 8.13
CA GLY A 299 -1.56 0.48 8.93
C GLY A 299 -2.97 0.62 9.52
N PRO A 300 -3.33 1.75 10.17
CA PRO A 300 -4.67 1.93 10.72
C PRO A 300 -5.78 1.80 9.68
N VAL A 301 -5.54 2.27 8.45
CA VAL A 301 -6.53 2.20 7.36
C VAL A 301 -6.80 0.73 6.97
N HIS A 302 -5.75 -0.09 6.87
CA HIS A 302 -5.86 -1.54 6.64
C HIS A 302 -6.69 -2.22 7.74
N ILE A 303 -6.39 -1.90 9.00
CA ILE A 303 -7.04 -2.47 10.18
C ILE A 303 -8.53 -2.11 10.21
N MET A 304 -8.84 -0.82 10.06
CA MET A 304 -10.20 -0.28 10.17
C MET A 304 -11.15 -0.83 9.09
N LEU A 305 -10.62 -1.15 7.92
CA LEU A 305 -11.40 -1.64 6.78
C LEU A 305 -11.46 -3.16 6.68
N GLY A 306 -10.32 -3.84 6.89
CA GLY A 306 -10.27 -5.29 6.84
C GLY A 306 -11.08 -5.90 7.97
N GLY A 307 -10.99 -5.32 9.17
CA GLY A 307 -11.70 -5.81 10.33
C GLY A 307 -11.28 -7.20 10.75
N TYR A 308 -11.89 -7.69 11.83
CA TYR A 308 -11.47 -8.93 12.44
C TYR A 308 -12.56 -9.57 13.30
N TRP A 309 -12.98 -10.79 12.95
CA TRP A 309 -14.05 -11.52 13.64
C TRP A 309 -13.71 -12.99 13.97
N GLY A 310 -14.67 -13.74 14.51
CA GLY A 310 -14.54 -15.19 14.73
C GLY A 310 -13.70 -15.65 15.92
N TRP A 311 -13.40 -14.74 16.84
CA TRP A 311 -12.54 -14.95 18.03
C TRP A 311 -13.27 -15.62 19.22
N ASP A 312 -12.53 -16.00 20.26
CA ASP A 312 -13.09 -16.50 21.52
C ASP A 312 -13.70 -15.37 22.37
N ARG A 313 -15.03 -15.26 22.32
CA ARG A 313 -15.80 -14.24 23.05
C ARG A 313 -15.71 -14.34 24.57
N ARG A 314 -15.17 -15.42 25.13
CA ARG A 314 -14.92 -15.50 26.59
C ARG A 314 -13.79 -14.55 27.00
N ILE A 315 -12.79 -14.44 26.13
CA ILE A 315 -11.56 -13.65 26.35
C ILE A 315 -11.79 -12.21 25.89
N TRP A 316 -12.40 -12.05 24.71
CA TRP A 316 -12.73 -10.74 24.13
C TRP A 316 -14.24 -10.50 24.23
N ASN A 317 -14.69 -10.13 25.43
CA ASN A 317 -16.08 -9.80 25.73
C ASN A 317 -16.26 -8.27 25.93
N SER A 318 -17.51 -7.82 26.08
CA SER A 318 -17.81 -6.39 26.27
C SER A 318 -17.09 -5.75 27.46
N ALA A 319 -16.70 -6.51 28.49
CA ALA A 319 -15.95 -6.01 29.64
C ALA A 319 -14.46 -5.79 29.31
N THR A 320 -13.87 -6.57 28.41
CA THR A 320 -12.53 -6.30 27.83
C THR A 320 -12.51 -5.19 26.78
N THR A 321 -13.69 -4.78 26.28
CA THR A 321 -13.86 -3.79 25.22
C THR A 321 -14.62 -2.52 25.67
N THR A 322 -14.72 -2.22 26.98
CA THR A 322 -15.37 -0.96 27.43
C THR A 322 -14.62 -0.16 28.51
N LYS A 323 -14.27 1.07 28.10
CA LYS A 323 -14.30 2.37 28.80
C LYS A 323 -13.32 2.62 29.95
N VAL A 324 -12.11 3.06 29.62
CA VAL A 324 -11.50 4.22 30.29
C VAL A 324 -10.84 5.12 29.24
N VAL A 325 -11.59 6.16 28.84
CA VAL A 325 -11.09 7.28 28.04
C VAL A 325 -9.97 7.97 28.83
N ASP A 326 -8.72 7.61 28.53
CA ASP A 326 -7.56 8.45 28.77
C ASP A 326 -6.82 8.60 27.44
N SER A 327 -6.86 9.80 26.88
CA SER A 327 -6.32 10.15 25.57
C SER A 327 -4.80 9.93 25.43
N ASN A 328 -4.13 9.50 26.51
CA ASN A 328 -2.69 9.30 26.57
C ASN A 328 -2.25 7.83 26.77
N LYS A 329 -3.17 6.85 26.72
CA LYS A 329 -2.82 5.43 26.83
C LYS A 329 -3.37 4.63 25.64
N LYS A 330 -2.47 3.88 24.99
CA LYS A 330 -2.67 3.11 23.75
C LYS A 330 -3.80 2.08 23.86
N GLU A 331 -5.04 2.45 23.57
CA GLU A 331 -6.20 1.54 23.42
C GLU A 331 -6.16 0.82 22.05
N LEU A 332 -5.21 -0.09 21.85
CA LEU A 332 -5.03 -0.85 20.58
C LEU A 332 -5.08 -2.37 20.76
N ASN A 333 -5.78 -2.84 21.80
CA ASN A 333 -5.73 -4.23 22.26
C ASN A 333 -6.19 -5.20 21.16
N ALA A 334 -7.28 -4.83 20.47
CA ALA A 334 -7.85 -5.64 19.40
C ALA A 334 -6.95 -5.70 18.15
N VAL A 335 -6.25 -4.61 17.86
CA VAL A 335 -5.33 -4.49 16.71
C VAL A 335 -4.09 -5.33 16.91
N MET A 336 -3.46 -5.21 18.09
CA MET A 336 -2.21 -5.91 18.41
C MET A 336 -2.38 -7.42 18.42
N PHE A 337 -3.59 -7.91 18.69
CA PHE A 337 -3.85 -9.34 18.78
C PHE A 337 -3.51 -10.12 17.51
N LEU A 338 -3.94 -9.65 16.33
CA LEU A 338 -3.62 -10.34 15.08
C LEU A 338 -2.10 -10.37 14.83
N LEU A 339 -1.42 -9.26 15.13
CA LEU A 339 0.02 -9.14 14.95
C LEU A 339 0.78 -10.11 15.86
N PHE A 340 0.42 -10.20 17.14
CA PHE A 340 1.01 -11.18 18.06
C PHE A 340 0.62 -12.63 17.70
N ALA A 341 -0.59 -12.87 17.20
CA ALA A 341 -1.01 -14.19 16.75
C ALA A 341 -0.19 -14.67 15.53
N LYS A 342 0.02 -13.77 14.56
CA LYS A 342 0.93 -13.99 13.41
C LYS A 342 2.36 -14.27 13.87
N PHE A 343 2.81 -13.54 14.89
CA PHE A 343 4.14 -13.73 15.47
C PHE A 343 4.31 -15.11 16.14
N LEU A 344 3.32 -15.57 16.92
CA LEU A 344 3.31 -16.93 17.47
C LEU A 344 3.31 -18.01 16.39
N TRP A 345 2.59 -17.76 15.29
CA TRP A 345 2.57 -18.66 14.14
C TRP A 345 3.95 -18.78 13.47
N ARG A 346 4.65 -17.67 13.24
CA ARG A 346 6.02 -17.66 12.66
C ARG A 346 7.06 -18.35 13.55
N GLN A 347 6.98 -18.15 14.86
CA GLN A 347 7.86 -18.84 15.83
C GLN A 347 7.50 -20.31 16.02
N GLY A 348 6.38 -20.74 15.44
CA GLY A 348 5.98 -22.12 15.50
C GLY A 348 5.28 -22.52 16.79
N TYR A 349 4.74 -21.61 17.59
CA TYR A 349 3.88 -21.97 18.72
C TYR A 349 2.43 -22.20 18.29
N SER A 350 1.92 -21.38 17.38
CA SER A 350 0.61 -21.60 16.75
C SER A 350 0.75 -22.47 15.50
N ARG A 351 -0.14 -23.45 15.33
CA ARG A 351 -0.23 -24.35 14.17
C ARG A 351 -1.62 -24.25 13.59
N CYS A 352 -1.70 -23.98 12.29
CA CYS A 352 -2.95 -24.05 11.53
C CYS A 352 -3.01 -25.40 10.77
N PRO A 353 -4.20 -25.98 10.57
CA PRO A 353 -4.35 -27.20 9.79
C PRO A 353 -3.77 -27.03 8.38
N GLU A 354 -3.07 -28.04 7.85
CA GLU A 354 -2.54 -27.97 6.48
C GLU A 354 -3.66 -28.03 5.43
N LYS A 355 -4.73 -28.77 5.74
CA LYS A 355 -5.87 -28.98 4.85
C LYS A 355 -7.17 -29.15 5.63
N CYS A 356 -8.20 -28.46 5.16
CA CYS A 356 -9.58 -28.61 5.58
C CYS A 356 -10.46 -28.82 4.35
N SER A 357 -11.52 -29.64 4.47
CA SER A 357 -12.54 -29.79 3.43
C SER A 357 -13.65 -28.75 3.61
N LYS A 358 -14.34 -28.37 2.53
CA LYS A 358 -15.35 -27.30 2.53
C LYS A 358 -16.51 -27.54 3.52
N ASP A 359 -16.84 -28.81 3.76
CA ASP A 359 -17.89 -29.29 4.64
C ASP A 359 -17.53 -29.30 6.13
N VAL A 360 -16.24 -29.22 6.49
CA VAL A 360 -15.82 -29.10 7.89
C VAL A 360 -16.39 -27.81 8.51
N PRO A 361 -16.99 -27.89 9.71
CA PRO A 361 -17.43 -26.71 10.45
C PRO A 361 -16.28 -25.73 10.69
N GLN A 362 -16.55 -24.44 10.55
CA GLN A 362 -15.55 -23.37 10.74
C GLN A 362 -15.00 -23.33 12.18
N SER A 363 -15.68 -23.96 13.14
CA SER A 363 -15.22 -24.17 14.51
C SER A 363 -14.11 -25.23 14.63
N GLU A 364 -14.01 -26.15 13.68
CA GLU A 364 -13.09 -27.29 13.71
C GLU A 364 -11.83 -27.07 12.86
N CYS A 365 -11.90 -26.21 11.84
CA CYS A 365 -10.73 -25.79 11.06
C CYS A 365 -10.16 -24.46 11.58
N ARG A 366 -9.37 -24.53 12.65
CA ARG A 366 -8.77 -23.35 13.29
C ARG A 366 -7.32 -23.63 13.66
N CYS A 367 -6.53 -22.57 13.73
CA CYS A 367 -5.23 -22.65 14.37
C CYS A 367 -5.40 -22.96 15.86
N ASP A 368 -4.41 -23.62 16.44
CA ASP A 368 -4.31 -23.90 17.87
C ASP A 368 -2.82 -23.95 18.29
N CYS A 369 -2.53 -24.10 19.58
CA CYS A 369 -1.19 -24.36 20.08
C CYS A 369 -1.11 -25.80 20.62
N PRO A 370 -0.67 -26.77 19.79
CA PRO A 370 -0.65 -28.17 20.17
C PRO A 370 0.17 -28.43 21.44
N THR A 371 -0.31 -29.30 22.32
CA THR A 371 0.39 -29.65 23.56
C THR A 371 1.79 -30.22 23.31
N GLU A 372 1.98 -30.93 22.19
CA GLU A 372 3.28 -31.42 21.71
C GLU A 372 4.27 -30.27 21.46
N ILE A 373 3.81 -29.19 20.83
CA ILE A 373 4.60 -27.97 20.56
C ILE A 373 4.90 -27.22 21.86
N LEU A 374 3.92 -27.13 22.76
CA LEU A 374 4.13 -26.47 24.05
C LEU A 374 5.15 -27.21 24.91
N GLY A 375 5.30 -28.52 24.75
CA GLY A 375 6.35 -29.30 25.41
C GLY A 375 6.26 -29.26 26.95
N GLY A 376 5.06 -29.09 27.50
CA GLY A 376 4.82 -28.95 28.93
C GLY A 376 5.14 -27.57 29.53
N ARG A 377 5.57 -26.60 28.70
CA ARG A 377 5.76 -25.20 29.14
C ARG A 377 4.45 -24.61 29.62
N SER A 378 4.52 -23.79 30.67
CA SER A 378 3.35 -23.05 31.12
C SER A 378 2.98 -21.95 30.09
N PRO A 379 1.72 -21.49 30.04
CA PRO A 379 1.36 -20.39 29.17
C PRO A 379 2.19 -19.12 29.39
N SER A 380 2.58 -18.79 30.63
CA SER A 380 3.45 -17.65 30.91
C SER A 380 4.85 -17.82 30.32
N ASP A 381 5.40 -19.03 30.38
CA ASP A 381 6.72 -19.31 29.79
C ASP A 381 6.70 -19.12 28.27
N VAL A 382 5.64 -19.57 27.61
CA VAL A 382 5.45 -19.41 26.16
C VAL A 382 5.35 -17.92 25.79
N LEU A 383 4.52 -17.16 26.50
CA LEU A 383 4.34 -15.73 26.24
C LEU A 383 5.62 -14.93 26.49
N ASN A 384 6.37 -15.27 27.54
CA ASN A 384 7.66 -14.64 27.83
C ASN A 384 8.72 -15.00 26.79
N THR A 385 8.81 -16.27 26.41
CA THR A 385 9.80 -16.75 25.43
C THR A 385 9.55 -16.15 24.05
N THR A 386 8.28 -16.06 23.65
CA THR A 386 7.90 -15.48 22.37
C THR A 386 8.00 -13.97 22.38
N GLY A 387 7.91 -13.31 23.53
CA GLY A 387 7.76 -11.85 23.64
C GLY A 387 6.31 -11.38 23.56
N ALA A 388 5.35 -12.29 23.36
CA ALA A 388 3.92 -11.96 23.34
C ALA A 388 3.37 -11.53 24.71
N PHE A 389 4.13 -11.68 25.80
CA PHE A 389 3.79 -11.09 27.09
C PHE A 389 3.64 -9.57 27.03
N ALA A 390 4.28 -8.89 26.06
CA ALA A 390 4.10 -7.46 25.81
C ALA A 390 2.64 -7.07 25.52
N LEU A 391 1.80 -8.02 25.08
CA LEU A 391 0.37 -7.81 24.89
C LEU A 391 -0.35 -7.46 26.22
N GLU A 392 0.17 -7.87 27.37
CA GLU A 392 -0.39 -7.53 28.70
C GLU A 392 -0.51 -6.00 28.88
N ALA A 393 0.48 -5.24 28.40
CA ALA A 393 0.50 -3.78 28.51
C ALA A 393 -0.71 -3.12 27.82
N TYR A 394 -1.29 -3.79 26.83
CA TYR A 394 -2.45 -3.31 26.09
C TYR A 394 -3.74 -3.58 26.89
N PHE A 395 -3.85 -4.67 27.64
CA PHE A 395 -5.06 -4.98 28.42
C PHE A 395 -5.38 -4.01 29.57
N GLY A 396 -4.62 -2.92 29.78
CA GLY A 396 -5.06 -1.76 30.56
C GLY A 396 -5.35 -2.06 32.04
N GLY A 397 -4.69 -3.09 32.60
CA GLY A 397 -4.88 -3.53 33.99
C GLY A 397 -6.05 -4.51 34.18
N GLN A 398 -6.63 -5.04 33.11
CA GLN A 398 -7.56 -6.16 33.20
C GLN A 398 -6.81 -7.46 33.52
N ASN A 399 -7.38 -8.26 34.42
CA ASN A 399 -6.77 -9.50 34.87
C ASN A 399 -7.08 -10.65 33.88
N VAL A 400 -6.43 -10.62 32.72
CA VAL A 400 -6.43 -11.74 31.76
C VAL A 400 -5.30 -12.70 32.15
N SER A 401 -5.63 -13.95 32.44
CA SER A 401 -4.59 -14.93 32.78
C SER A 401 -3.71 -15.26 31.57
N SER A 402 -2.47 -15.69 31.82
CA SER A 402 -1.58 -16.16 30.74
C SER A 402 -2.18 -17.32 29.93
N ASP A 403 -3.02 -18.17 30.55
CA ASP A 403 -3.74 -19.25 29.85
C ASP A 403 -4.77 -18.70 28.86
N GLU A 404 -5.58 -17.72 29.29
CA GLU A 404 -6.56 -17.06 28.44
C GLU A 404 -5.88 -16.31 27.30
N MET A 405 -4.83 -15.54 27.60
CA MET A 405 -4.08 -14.80 26.57
C MET A 405 -3.46 -15.74 25.53
N LEU A 406 -2.77 -16.80 25.96
CA LEU A 406 -2.19 -17.77 25.03
C LEU A 406 -3.29 -18.43 24.19
N ARG A 407 -4.36 -18.94 24.82
CA ARG A 407 -5.47 -19.58 24.11
C ARG A 407 -6.08 -18.68 23.04
N ALA A 408 -6.23 -17.39 23.36
CA ALA A 408 -6.72 -16.42 22.40
C ALA A 408 -5.75 -16.32 21.21
N LEU A 409 -4.46 -16.08 21.43
CA LEU A 409 -3.46 -15.94 20.37
C LEU A 409 -3.33 -17.20 19.49
N CYS A 410 -3.63 -18.38 20.04
CA CYS A 410 -3.68 -19.62 19.29
C CYS A 410 -4.91 -19.72 18.37
N GLN A 411 -6.03 -19.06 18.74
CA GLN A 411 -7.28 -19.04 17.98
C GLN A 411 -7.45 -17.74 17.20
N ILE A 412 -6.69 -17.63 16.11
CA ILE A 412 -6.50 -16.42 15.29
C ILE A 412 -7.77 -15.89 14.60
N GLY A 413 -8.93 -16.56 14.66
CA GLY A 413 -10.17 -16.02 14.06
C GLY A 413 -10.06 -15.72 12.55
N PHE A 414 -10.81 -14.71 12.08
CA PHE A 414 -11.01 -14.38 10.67
C PHE A 414 -10.82 -12.88 10.44
N PRO A 415 -9.59 -12.42 10.17
CA PRO A 415 -9.37 -11.07 9.66
C PRO A 415 -9.85 -10.94 8.21
N GLY A 416 -10.40 -9.78 7.83
CA GLY A 416 -10.67 -9.49 6.41
C GLY A 416 -9.40 -9.25 5.63
N GLU A 417 -9.48 -9.34 4.31
CA GLU A 417 -8.31 -9.39 3.41
C GLU A 417 -7.38 -8.21 3.62
N LEU A 418 -7.96 -7.00 3.66
CA LEU A 418 -7.22 -5.75 3.78
C LEU A 418 -6.46 -5.63 5.11
N PHE A 419 -6.77 -6.41 6.15
CA PHE A 419 -6.00 -6.44 7.41
C PHE A 419 -4.95 -7.58 7.44
N THR A 420 -4.66 -8.23 6.31
CA THR A 420 -3.70 -9.34 6.27
C THR A 420 -2.71 -9.20 5.14
N SER A 421 -1.74 -10.13 5.09
CA SER A 421 -0.80 -10.29 3.97
C SER A 421 -1.45 -10.62 2.62
N ALA A 422 -2.78 -10.80 2.59
CA ALA A 422 -3.60 -10.95 1.39
C ALA A 422 -4.28 -9.64 0.95
N ALA A 423 -3.90 -8.49 1.54
CA ALA A 423 -4.55 -7.20 1.33
C ALA A 423 -4.78 -6.77 -0.13
N PRO A 424 -3.89 -7.08 -1.10
CA PRO A 424 -4.17 -6.76 -2.51
C PRO A 424 -5.43 -7.40 -3.07
N GLN A 425 -6.02 -8.42 -2.42
CA GLN A 425 -7.34 -8.95 -2.81
C GLN A 425 -8.45 -7.91 -2.71
N ASP A 426 -8.26 -6.88 -1.89
CA ASP A 426 -9.17 -5.76 -1.81
C ASP A 426 -8.74 -4.65 -2.79
N PRO A 427 -9.60 -4.23 -3.74
CA PRO A 427 -9.28 -3.17 -4.70
C PRO A 427 -8.95 -1.79 -4.07
N LEU A 428 -9.28 -1.54 -2.80
CA LEU A 428 -8.85 -0.33 -2.08
C LEU A 428 -7.35 -0.32 -1.76
N PHE A 429 -6.67 -1.46 -1.80
CA PHE A 429 -5.24 -1.58 -1.54
C PHE A 429 -4.42 -0.58 -2.39
N TRP A 430 -4.73 -0.48 -3.68
CA TRP A 430 -3.91 0.29 -4.63
C TRP A 430 -3.94 1.81 -4.39
N PRO A 431 -5.12 2.47 -4.33
CA PRO A 431 -5.14 3.92 -4.08
C PRO A 431 -4.67 4.30 -2.67
N LEU A 432 -4.79 3.41 -1.68
CA LEU A 432 -4.34 3.65 -0.31
C LEU A 432 -2.83 3.94 -0.26
N HIS A 433 -1.99 3.09 -0.85
CA HIS A 433 -0.53 3.21 -0.78
C HIS A 433 0.02 4.44 -1.50
N GLY A 434 -0.73 4.96 -2.48
CA GLY A 434 -0.37 6.18 -3.18
C GLY A 434 -0.21 7.39 -2.25
N ASN A 435 -0.94 7.45 -1.14
CA ASN A 435 -0.84 8.55 -0.17
C ASN A 435 0.48 8.52 0.62
N ALA A 436 0.91 7.32 1.03
CA ALA A 436 2.18 7.09 1.73
C ALA A 436 3.39 7.41 0.84
N GLU A 437 3.37 6.96 -0.42
CA GLU A 437 4.42 7.29 -1.39
C GLU A 437 4.46 8.80 -1.68
N ARG A 438 3.29 9.45 -1.84
CA ARG A 438 3.20 10.90 -2.06
C ARG A 438 3.90 11.68 -0.95
N PHE A 439 3.68 11.30 0.30
CA PHE A 439 4.34 11.89 1.47
C PHE A 439 5.87 11.74 1.41
N LEU A 440 6.36 10.51 1.16
CA LEU A 440 7.79 10.25 1.07
C LEU A 440 8.44 11.03 -0.07
N GLN A 441 7.79 11.09 -1.24
CA GLN A 441 8.28 11.91 -2.36
C GLN A 441 8.38 13.39 -1.98
N TYR A 442 7.40 13.92 -1.25
CA TYR A 442 7.43 15.31 -0.81
C TYR A 442 8.60 15.61 0.13
N ALA A 443 8.82 14.79 1.16
CA ALA A 443 9.96 14.93 2.08
C ALA A 443 11.30 14.93 1.32
N ARG A 444 11.45 14.04 0.35
CA ARG A 444 12.66 13.93 -0.48
C ARG A 444 12.89 15.15 -1.37
N ILE A 445 11.82 15.73 -1.95
CA ILE A 445 11.95 16.99 -2.70
C ILE A 445 12.34 18.14 -1.80
N LEU A 446 11.72 18.27 -0.61
CA LEU A 446 12.07 19.33 0.33
C LEU A 446 13.54 19.24 0.74
N LYS A 447 14.05 18.03 0.96
CA LYS A 447 15.48 17.80 1.16
C LYS A 447 16.31 18.23 -0.04
N ALA A 448 15.97 17.77 -1.24
CA ALA A 448 16.73 18.09 -2.46
C ALA A 448 16.79 19.61 -2.72
N ARG A 449 15.77 20.35 -2.28
CA ARG A 449 15.73 21.82 -2.33
C ARG A 449 16.43 22.50 -1.15
N GLY A 450 16.95 21.77 -0.18
CA GLY A 450 17.56 22.31 1.04
C GLY A 450 16.56 23.09 1.88
N ILE A 451 15.33 22.61 1.97
CA ILE A 451 14.25 23.14 2.84
C ILE A 451 14.13 22.28 4.10
N LEU A 452 14.23 20.96 3.95
CA LEU A 452 14.17 20.00 5.05
C LEU A 452 15.58 19.42 5.30
N ASP A 453 16.03 19.43 6.55
CA ASP A 453 17.22 18.68 6.98
C ASP A 453 16.81 17.23 7.25
N TYR A 454 17.09 16.35 6.29
CA TYR A 454 16.57 14.99 6.26
C TYR A 454 17.64 13.99 5.84
N ASP A 455 18.00 13.08 6.74
CA ASP A 455 18.95 12.00 6.48
C ASP A 455 18.25 10.83 5.78
N GLU A 456 18.75 10.46 4.59
CA GLU A 456 18.26 9.32 3.81
C GLU A 456 19.17 8.07 3.96
N THR A 457 20.06 8.06 4.95
CA THR A 457 20.85 6.86 5.28
C THR A 457 19.91 5.71 5.61
N TRP A 458 20.06 4.58 4.90
CA TRP A 458 19.11 3.47 4.98
C TRP A 458 19.01 2.88 6.40
N GLY A 459 17.77 2.64 6.86
CA GLY A 459 17.49 1.91 8.09
C GLY A 459 16.05 2.14 8.56
N TYR A 460 15.76 1.69 9.78
CA TYR A 460 14.42 1.71 10.36
C TYR A 460 14.46 2.08 11.84
N GLU A 461 13.52 2.92 12.27
CA GLU A 461 13.33 3.18 13.69
C GLU A 461 12.55 2.02 14.31
N HIS A 462 13.22 1.25 15.16
CA HIS A 462 12.60 0.11 15.81
C HIS A 462 11.88 0.51 17.11
N SER A 463 10.71 -0.06 17.33
CA SER A 463 9.92 0.11 18.55
C SER A 463 9.71 -1.24 19.23
N PRO A 464 10.39 -1.50 20.37
CA PRO A 464 10.44 -2.84 20.99
C PRO A 464 9.08 -3.34 21.49
N ASP A 465 8.10 -2.44 21.62
CA ASP A 465 6.76 -2.76 22.13
C ASP A 465 5.76 -3.10 21.00
N LEU A 466 6.16 -2.98 19.72
CA LEU A 466 5.27 -3.28 18.59
C LEU A 466 5.38 -4.74 18.16
N ALA A 467 4.24 -5.41 18.06
CA ALA A 467 4.15 -6.81 17.64
C ALA A 467 4.58 -7.06 16.18
N SER A 468 4.57 -6.02 15.34
CA SER A 468 5.09 -6.04 13.97
C SER A 468 6.60 -5.82 13.91
N ASP A 469 7.26 -5.51 15.02
CA ASP A 469 8.69 -5.14 15.03
C ASP A 469 9.44 -5.97 16.08
N THR A 470 9.40 -7.28 15.86
CA THR A 470 9.92 -8.25 16.83
C THR A 470 11.41 -8.47 16.68
N GLY A 471 12.01 -8.07 15.56
CA GLY A 471 13.41 -8.35 15.22
C GLY A 471 13.78 -9.82 15.36
N VAL A 472 12.82 -10.74 15.14
CA VAL A 472 13.00 -12.19 15.21
C VAL A 472 12.79 -12.80 13.83
N VAL A 473 13.75 -13.63 13.41
CA VAL A 473 13.69 -14.42 12.18
C VAL A 473 13.81 -15.89 12.54
N CYS A 474 12.91 -16.71 12.00
CA CYS A 474 12.86 -18.14 12.30
C CYS A 474 13.26 -18.98 11.09
N ASP A 475 14.26 -19.83 11.24
CA ASP A 475 14.67 -20.79 10.21
C ASP A 475 13.80 -22.05 10.28
N TRP A 476 13.00 -22.25 9.24
CA TRP A 476 12.14 -23.42 9.07
C TRP A 476 12.77 -24.50 8.20
N THR A 477 14.03 -24.34 7.78
CA THR A 477 14.73 -25.30 6.94
C THR A 477 14.84 -26.65 7.65
N GLY A 478 14.34 -27.70 7.00
CA GLY A 478 14.37 -29.06 7.55
C GLY A 478 13.37 -29.32 8.69
N VAL A 479 12.54 -28.35 9.06
CA VAL A 479 11.49 -28.54 10.08
C VAL A 479 10.31 -29.29 9.47
N VAL A 480 9.97 -30.44 10.04
CA VAL A 480 8.85 -31.28 9.62
C VAL A 480 7.91 -31.58 10.78
N GLY A 481 6.63 -31.80 10.49
CA GLY A 481 5.63 -32.15 11.51
C GLY A 481 5.52 -31.12 12.65
N MET A 482 5.60 -31.59 13.89
CA MET A 482 5.50 -30.77 15.12
C MET A 482 6.86 -30.37 15.70
N HIS A 483 7.90 -30.28 14.88
CA HIS A 483 9.17 -29.69 15.31
C HIS A 483 9.09 -28.14 15.34
N MET A 484 9.97 -27.54 16.13
CA MET A 484 10.11 -26.09 16.26
C MET A 484 11.21 -25.57 15.33
N PRO A 485 11.06 -24.37 14.74
CA PRO A 485 12.14 -23.69 14.04
C PRO A 485 13.21 -23.18 15.02
N GLU A 486 14.37 -22.84 14.49
CA GLU A 486 15.37 -22.05 15.22
C GLU A 486 15.09 -20.56 14.98
N CYS A 487 14.76 -19.83 16.04
CA CYS A 487 14.49 -18.39 15.94
C CYS A 487 15.63 -17.58 16.55
N THR A 488 16.11 -16.58 15.82
CA THR A 488 17.21 -15.70 16.22
C THR A 488 16.84 -14.23 16.06
N ARG A 489 17.57 -13.33 16.73
CA ARG A 489 17.40 -11.89 16.52
C ARG A 489 18.07 -11.48 15.21
N GLY A 490 17.36 -10.74 14.37
CA GLY A 490 17.89 -10.22 13.11
C GLY A 490 16.85 -9.51 12.26
N THR A 491 17.31 -8.88 11.19
CA THR A 491 16.49 -8.27 10.15
C THR A 491 16.07 -9.34 9.13
N CYS A 492 14.78 -9.39 8.81
CA CYS A 492 14.28 -10.26 7.77
C CYS A 492 14.87 -9.87 6.40
N PRO A 493 15.21 -10.83 5.51
CA PRO A 493 15.57 -10.51 4.13
C PRO A 493 14.50 -9.65 3.46
N GLY A 494 14.90 -8.75 2.57
CA GLY A 494 13.99 -7.79 1.92
C GLY A 494 14.05 -6.40 2.55
N HIS A 495 14.65 -6.23 3.73
CA HIS A 495 14.69 -4.92 4.40
C HIS A 495 16.07 -4.29 4.51
N ARG A 496 17.15 -5.05 4.33
CA ARG A 496 18.50 -4.44 4.30
C ARG A 496 18.69 -3.69 2.99
N GLU A 497 19.53 -2.67 3.03
CA GLU A 497 19.83 -1.84 1.84
C GLU A 497 20.31 -2.67 0.64
N ALA A 498 21.09 -3.72 0.92
CA ALA A 498 21.68 -4.60 -0.09
C ALA A 498 20.80 -5.81 -0.45
N ASP A 499 19.64 -6.00 0.20
CA ASP A 499 18.74 -7.09 -0.15
C ASP A 499 18.13 -6.84 -1.54
N ILE A 500 18.12 -7.89 -2.37
CA ILE A 500 17.58 -7.86 -3.73
C ILE A 500 16.05 -7.93 -3.66
N LEU A 501 15.40 -7.00 -4.35
CA LEU A 501 13.95 -6.97 -4.46
C LEU A 501 13.42 -8.02 -5.46
N PRO A 502 12.28 -8.67 -5.20
CA PRO A 502 11.79 -9.80 -6.00
C PRO A 502 11.06 -9.39 -7.31
N PHE A 503 11.25 -8.18 -7.82
CA PHE A 503 10.45 -7.61 -8.92
C PHE A 503 11.07 -7.82 -10.31
N ASP A 504 11.11 -9.07 -10.76
CA ASP A 504 11.74 -9.51 -12.02
C ASP A 504 11.07 -8.98 -13.31
N ASN A 505 9.79 -8.61 -13.25
CA ASN A 505 9.02 -8.09 -14.39
C ASN A 505 9.01 -6.55 -14.50
N LEU A 506 9.74 -5.86 -13.60
CA LEU A 506 9.75 -4.40 -13.56
C LEU A 506 10.95 -3.81 -14.31
N PHE A 507 12.11 -4.45 -14.20
CA PHE A 507 13.36 -4.01 -14.83
C PHE A 507 14.11 -5.21 -15.45
N PRO A 508 15.02 -4.98 -16.41
CA PRO A 508 15.85 -6.04 -16.97
C PRO A 508 16.74 -6.73 -15.92
N ASP A 509 17.20 -5.98 -14.92
CA ASP A 509 18.04 -6.45 -13.83
C ASP A 509 17.30 -6.29 -12.50
N LEU A 510 17.49 -7.23 -11.57
CA LEU A 510 16.98 -7.08 -10.21
C LEU A 510 17.77 -5.99 -9.47
N LEU A 511 17.07 -5.17 -8.70
CA LEU A 511 17.64 -4.07 -7.95
C LEU A 511 17.67 -4.39 -6.46
N THR A 512 18.69 -3.89 -5.75
CA THR A 512 18.64 -3.86 -4.29
C THR A 512 17.68 -2.79 -3.78
N ASN A 513 17.34 -2.83 -2.49
CA ASN A 513 16.61 -1.75 -1.83
C ASN A 513 17.25 -0.36 -2.05
N GLY A 514 18.57 -0.25 -1.86
CA GLY A 514 19.28 1.02 -2.02
C GLY A 514 19.28 1.52 -3.47
N GLU A 515 19.38 0.61 -4.44
CA GLU A 515 19.31 0.94 -5.87
C GLU A 515 17.91 1.40 -6.27
N PHE A 516 16.89 0.64 -5.86
CA PHE A 516 15.50 0.98 -6.15
C PHE A 516 15.08 2.29 -5.46
N TYR A 517 15.49 2.51 -4.21
CA TYR A 517 15.19 3.76 -3.49
C TYR A 517 15.74 5.00 -4.21
N LYS A 518 16.95 4.89 -4.78
CA LYS A 518 17.54 5.94 -5.63
C LYS A 518 16.77 6.09 -6.95
N LEU A 519 16.37 4.99 -7.56
CA LEU A 519 15.60 4.98 -8.80
C LEU A 519 14.25 5.70 -8.64
N ILE A 520 13.56 5.50 -7.52
CA ILE A 520 12.25 6.12 -7.23
C ILE A 520 12.36 7.54 -6.67
N HIS A 521 13.54 8.16 -6.73
CA HIS A 521 13.67 9.57 -6.38
C HIS A 521 12.78 10.43 -7.30
N PRO A 522 12.06 11.45 -6.78
CA PRO A 522 11.17 12.28 -7.60
C PRO A 522 11.84 13.01 -8.78
N TYR A 523 13.17 13.16 -8.73
CA TYR A 523 13.97 13.78 -9.80
C TYR A 523 14.47 12.77 -10.84
N SER A 524 14.19 11.48 -10.63
CA SER A 524 14.59 10.42 -11.54
C SER A 524 13.79 10.49 -12.83
N THR A 525 14.49 10.47 -13.97
CA THR A 525 13.86 10.33 -15.28
C THR A 525 13.38 8.91 -15.58
N ALA A 526 13.79 7.93 -14.76
CA ALA A 526 13.35 6.55 -14.88
C ALA A 526 11.94 6.32 -14.32
N MET A 527 11.46 7.20 -13.44
CA MET A 527 10.10 7.11 -12.90
C MET A 527 9.06 7.41 -13.99
N PRO A 528 8.13 6.49 -14.30
CA PRO A 528 7.20 6.68 -15.40
C PRO A 528 5.97 7.51 -15.01
N TYR A 529 5.84 7.85 -13.73
CA TYR A 529 4.74 8.63 -13.18
C TYR A 529 5.21 9.72 -12.23
N VAL A 530 4.32 10.65 -11.97
CA VAL A 530 4.40 11.73 -10.99
C VAL A 530 3.04 11.88 -10.31
N TYR A 531 3.01 12.51 -9.13
CA TYR A 531 1.77 12.97 -8.50
C TYR A 531 1.34 14.33 -9.05
N ASP A 532 0.04 14.55 -9.19
CA ASP A 532 -0.54 15.82 -9.62
C ASP A 532 -0.24 16.98 -8.66
N SER A 533 -0.14 16.69 -7.38
CA SER A 533 0.23 17.61 -6.32
C SER A 533 0.96 16.86 -5.21
N LEU A 534 1.97 17.49 -4.62
CA LEU A 534 2.66 16.95 -3.43
C LEU A 534 2.34 17.78 -2.18
N THR A 535 1.99 19.06 -2.38
CA THR A 535 1.67 20.00 -1.30
C THR A 535 0.18 20.03 -0.98
N SER A 536 -0.70 19.81 -1.95
CA SER A 536 -2.15 19.82 -1.70
C SER A 536 -2.56 18.60 -0.89
N TRP A 537 -3.06 18.85 0.30
CA TRP A 537 -3.58 17.86 1.24
C TRP A 537 -4.87 18.45 1.82
N PRO A 538 -6.02 18.19 1.19
CA PRO A 538 -7.30 18.80 1.57
C PRO A 538 -7.76 18.50 2.99
N GLY A 539 -7.16 17.51 3.66
CA GLY A 539 -7.38 17.23 5.07
C GLY A 539 -6.67 18.18 6.04
N CYS A 540 -5.76 19.03 5.56
CA CYS A 540 -5.05 20.01 6.38
C CYS A 540 -5.83 21.32 6.50
N ASP A 541 -5.58 22.05 7.58
CA ASP A 541 -5.99 23.45 7.68
C ASP A 541 -5.32 24.28 6.57
N GLY A 542 -6.13 24.92 5.74
CA GLY A 542 -5.64 25.64 4.56
C GLY A 542 -5.36 24.75 3.33
N GLY A 543 -5.58 23.44 3.43
CA GLY A 543 -5.51 22.50 2.31
C GLY A 543 -4.10 22.14 1.85
N VAL A 544 -3.08 22.44 2.66
CA VAL A 544 -1.67 22.21 2.33
C VAL A 544 -0.94 21.59 3.53
N ILE A 545 -0.06 20.62 3.26
CA ILE A 545 0.76 19.96 4.28
C ILE A 545 2.03 20.77 4.63
N GLY A 546 2.42 20.73 5.90
CA GLY A 546 3.54 21.50 6.44
C GLY A 546 3.10 22.85 7.02
N ASP A 547 4.02 23.52 7.72
CA ASP A 547 3.76 24.82 8.32
C ASP A 547 3.99 25.99 7.35
N GLN A 548 3.70 27.22 7.81
CA GLN A 548 3.93 28.42 7.00
C GLN A 548 5.39 28.63 6.59
N SER A 549 6.36 28.05 7.32
CA SER A 549 7.79 28.18 7.01
C SER A 549 8.20 27.30 5.83
N ILE A 550 7.73 26.04 5.79
CA ILE A 550 7.90 25.16 4.63
C ILE A 550 7.20 25.77 3.41
N LEU A 551 5.98 26.27 3.62
CA LEU A 551 5.20 26.87 2.53
C LEU A 551 5.86 28.12 1.94
N ALA A 552 6.37 29.01 2.79
CA ALA A 552 7.10 30.18 2.35
C ALA A 552 8.42 29.80 1.65
N ALA A 553 9.17 28.83 2.19
CA ALA A 553 10.44 28.38 1.62
C ALA A 553 10.25 27.68 0.26
N ALA A 554 9.21 26.85 0.12
CA ALA A 554 8.86 26.17 -1.12
C ALA A 554 8.44 27.15 -2.21
N ALA A 555 7.68 28.20 -1.86
CA ALA A 555 7.26 29.25 -2.79
C ALA A 555 8.42 30.17 -3.22
N THR A 556 9.37 30.45 -2.33
CA THR A 556 10.49 31.38 -2.62
C THR A 556 11.54 30.75 -3.54
N LYS A 557 11.83 29.44 -3.39
CA LYS A 557 12.77 28.70 -4.24
C LYS A 557 12.18 28.22 -5.57
N GLN A 558 10.92 28.55 -5.85
CA GLN A 558 10.28 28.29 -7.15
C GLN A 558 10.49 29.46 -8.15
N ALA A 559 11.03 30.59 -7.66
CA ALA A 559 11.28 31.79 -8.45
C ALA A 559 12.74 31.96 -8.91
N ASP A 560 13.62 31.04 -8.51
CA ASP A 560 15.02 30.90 -8.97
C ASP A 560 15.13 29.65 -9.87
#